data_AF-A0ABD0YEQ6-F1
#
_entry.id   AF-A0ABD0YEQ6-F1
#
_cell.length_a   1.000
_cell.length_b   1.000
_cell.length_c   1.000
_cell.angle_alpha   90.00
_cell.angle_beta   90.00
_cell.angle_gamma   90.00
#
_symmetry.space_group_name_H-M   'P 1'
#
loop_
_entity.id
_entity.type
_entity.pdbx_description
1 polymer ?
#
loop_
_entity_poly.entity_id
_entity_poly.type
_entity_poly.pdbx_seq_one_letter_code
_entity_poly.pdbx_strand_id
1 'polypeptide(L)'
;MRVVPRNDSDTAWIFREPVVDIFRDVTATRSTPNKGAPKAVFHGDFHMEFCDDMSQLLQAYFREFTVEKLDRPWEAFTGSWSEGTLARALGLNVSYVGGGHCYVLVRVARHRDAARLADGFSPVRARLHSAVAEQADTVNIGDVPSVGRFVRNFGSHYITSYVTGNSLYQVLVYSPSVYTKVKSRLQESGVSSLGSSELSSLFSPWYAEHLGLVLPASGNTTVAKWAKSTLRIRSYFFTYTSLLKLHGNSKLLKELDSLLGNEALLQLHLRTLAPAFKDEGKRNWFDEVIDNNLKLWEVNM
;
A
#
# COMPACT_ATOMS: atom_id res chain seq x y z
N MET A 1 -9.60 6.97 -4.27
CA MET A 1 -8.19 6.78 -4.68
C MET A 1 -7.94 5.29 -4.83
N ARG A 2 -7.30 4.81 -5.90
CA ARG A 2 -7.11 3.36 -6.12
C ARG A 2 -5.63 2.96 -6.03
N VAL A 3 -5.30 2.10 -5.07
CA VAL A 3 -3.91 1.67 -4.74
C VAL A 3 -3.54 0.31 -5.36
N VAL A 4 -4.52 -0.47 -5.82
CA VAL A 4 -4.28 -1.77 -6.47
C VAL A 4 -4.87 -1.78 -7.88
N PRO A 5 -4.12 -2.23 -8.90
CA PRO A 5 -4.58 -2.26 -10.28
C PRO A 5 -5.64 -3.36 -10.50
N ARG A 6 -6.76 -3.01 -11.13
CA ARG A 6 -7.60 -3.98 -11.85
C ARG A 6 -7.17 -3.90 -13.31
N ASN A 7 -6.67 -4.99 -13.88
CA ASN A 7 -6.23 -5.14 -15.28
C ASN A 7 -6.68 -3.99 -16.23
N ASP A 8 -5.83 -2.98 -16.45
CA ASP A 8 -6.13 -1.84 -17.35
C ASP A 8 -4.87 -1.57 -18.18
N SER A 9 -5.07 -1.45 -19.50
CA SER A 9 -4.08 -1.29 -20.56
C SER A 9 -3.48 0.12 -20.69
N ASP A 10 -3.65 0.97 -19.68
CA ASP A 10 -3.16 2.35 -19.67
C ASP A 10 -1.85 2.48 -18.88
N THR A 11 -0.89 3.20 -19.46
CA THR A 11 0.48 3.38 -18.94
C THR A 11 0.67 4.74 -18.27
N ALA A 12 -0.34 5.61 -18.32
CA ALA A 12 -0.29 6.94 -17.71
C ALA A 12 -0.88 6.92 -16.29
N TRP A 13 0.03 6.88 -15.31
CA TRP A 13 -0.18 7.25 -13.90
C TRP A 13 -0.80 6.21 -12.94
N ILE A 14 -0.14 6.16 -11.79
CA ILE A 14 -0.36 5.41 -10.54
C ILE A 14 -1.61 5.84 -9.73
N PHE A 15 -2.30 6.92 -10.11
CA PHE A 15 -3.62 7.27 -9.56
C PHE A 15 -4.67 7.18 -10.67
N ARG A 16 -5.48 6.13 -10.64
CA ARG A 16 -6.55 5.90 -11.64
C ARG A 16 -7.82 6.70 -11.36
N GLU A 17 -7.73 7.72 -10.50
CA GLU A 17 -8.77 8.71 -10.28
C GLU A 17 -8.23 10.06 -10.74
N PRO A 18 -9.07 10.95 -11.30
CA PRO A 18 -8.62 12.28 -11.69
C PRO A 18 -8.05 13.00 -10.47
N VAL A 19 -6.73 13.21 -10.46
CA VAL A 19 -6.05 14.08 -9.50
C VAL A 19 -6.23 15.52 -9.97
N VAL A 20 -6.63 16.40 -9.06
CA VAL A 20 -6.87 17.82 -9.34
C VAL A 20 -5.88 18.65 -8.55
N ASP A 21 -5.23 19.60 -9.23
CA ASP A 21 -4.38 20.58 -8.57
C ASP A 21 -5.23 21.57 -7.77
N ILE A 22 -5.12 21.51 -6.45
CA ILE A 22 -5.88 22.36 -5.52
C ILE A 22 -5.16 23.67 -5.26
N PHE A 23 -3.88 23.57 -4.91
CA PHE A 23 -3.04 24.69 -4.51
C PHE A 23 -2.14 25.13 -5.67
N ARG A 24 -1.96 26.44 -5.81
CA ARG A 24 -0.99 27.06 -6.71
C ARG A 24 0.35 27.26 -5.99
N ASP A 25 1.41 27.36 -6.78
CA ASP A 25 2.76 27.71 -6.30
C ASP A 25 3.28 26.73 -5.23
N VAL A 26 2.90 25.46 -5.36
CA VAL A 26 3.27 24.39 -4.41
C VAL A 26 4.78 24.15 -4.47
N THR A 27 5.44 24.37 -3.35
CA THR A 27 6.85 24.02 -3.19
C THR A 27 6.95 22.63 -2.59
N ALA A 28 7.58 21.70 -3.32
CA ALA A 28 7.78 20.33 -2.88
C ALA A 28 9.27 19.99 -2.81
N THR A 29 9.68 19.33 -1.74
CA THR A 29 11.00 18.70 -1.65
C THR A 29 10.93 17.35 -2.36
N ARG A 30 11.77 17.17 -3.38
CA ARG A 30 11.89 15.90 -4.10
C ARG A 30 13.19 15.23 -3.74
N SER A 31 13.15 13.92 -3.54
CA SER A 31 14.31 13.11 -3.28
C SER A 31 14.20 11.78 -4.02
N THR A 32 15.33 11.18 -4.33
CA THR A 32 15.42 9.83 -4.86
C THR A 32 15.98 8.95 -3.75
N PRO A 33 15.15 8.09 -3.13
CA PRO A 33 15.61 7.14 -2.14
C PRO A 33 16.79 6.32 -2.71
N ASN A 34 17.81 6.07 -1.88
CA ASN A 34 18.96 5.20 -2.18
C ASN A 34 20.09 5.74 -3.10
N LYS A 35 20.21 7.07 -3.31
CA LYS A 35 21.40 7.65 -4.00
C LYS A 35 22.75 7.40 -3.30
N GLY A 36 22.77 6.96 -2.04
CA GLY A 36 23.98 6.86 -1.21
C GLY A 36 24.77 5.54 -1.27
N ALA A 37 24.26 4.48 -1.91
CA ALA A 37 24.92 3.16 -1.89
C ALA A 37 25.27 2.65 -3.31
N PRO A 38 26.26 3.24 -3.99
CA PRO A 38 26.64 2.87 -5.36
C PRO A 38 27.14 1.41 -5.51
N LYS A 39 27.39 0.69 -4.40
CA LYS A 39 27.81 -0.72 -4.38
C LYS A 39 26.75 -1.70 -3.85
N ALA A 40 25.52 -1.25 -3.57
CA ALA A 40 24.48 -2.16 -3.09
C ALA A 40 24.04 -3.12 -4.21
N VAL A 41 23.86 -4.40 -3.84
CA VAL A 41 23.39 -5.48 -4.71
C VAL A 41 21.90 -5.31 -5.06
N PHE A 42 21.15 -4.66 -4.17
CA PHE A 42 19.74 -4.31 -4.32
C PHE A 42 19.48 -3.01 -3.57
N HIS A 43 18.77 -2.08 -4.19
CA HIS A 43 18.45 -0.78 -3.59
C HIS A 43 17.03 -0.77 -3.03
N GLY A 44 16.73 -1.69 -2.12
CA GLY A 44 15.40 -1.86 -1.57
C GLY A 44 15.37 -2.69 -0.30
N ASP A 45 14.17 -2.84 0.24
CA ASP A 45 13.95 -3.42 1.56
C ASP A 45 13.16 -4.73 1.47
N PHE A 46 13.58 -5.71 2.26
CA PHE A 46 12.90 -6.98 2.45
C PHE A 46 12.17 -6.96 3.79
N HIS A 47 10.87 -7.23 3.78
CA HIS A 47 10.05 -7.28 4.98
C HIS A 47 9.20 -8.55 5.04
N MET A 48 8.98 -9.02 6.25
CA MET A 48 8.09 -10.13 6.56
C MET A 48 7.24 -9.75 7.77
N GLU A 49 5.92 -9.87 7.64
CA GLU A 49 4.96 -9.46 8.66
C GLU A 49 3.99 -10.61 8.96
N PHE A 50 3.84 -10.91 10.24
CA PHE A 50 2.95 -11.95 10.77
C PHE A 50 1.63 -11.31 11.16
N CYS A 51 0.54 -11.76 10.53
CA CYS A 51 -0.79 -11.19 10.66
C CYS A 51 -1.75 -12.27 11.19
N ASP A 52 -2.36 -12.03 12.34
CA ASP A 52 -3.20 -13.05 12.99
C ASP A 52 -4.54 -13.25 12.26
N ASP A 53 -4.98 -12.26 11.46
CA ASP A 53 -6.20 -12.28 10.66
C ASP A 53 -6.08 -11.40 9.40
N MET A 54 -7.17 -11.34 8.61
CA MET A 54 -7.22 -10.58 7.36
C MET A 54 -7.11 -9.06 7.58
N SER A 55 -7.67 -8.55 8.68
CA SER A 55 -7.61 -7.12 9.01
C SER A 55 -6.17 -6.69 9.30
N GLN A 56 -5.43 -7.49 10.07
CA GLN A 56 -4.00 -7.28 10.29
C GLN A 56 -3.20 -7.41 8.99
N LEU A 57 -3.57 -8.32 8.08
CA LEU A 57 -2.91 -8.46 6.78
C LEU A 57 -3.09 -7.19 5.92
N LEU A 58 -4.31 -6.65 5.87
CA LEU A 58 -4.58 -5.40 5.16
C LEU A 58 -3.85 -4.23 5.81
N GLN A 59 -3.84 -4.16 7.14
CA GLN A 59 -3.06 -3.16 7.86
C GLN A 59 -1.57 -3.25 7.55
N ALA A 60 -0.98 -4.45 7.51
CA ALA A 60 0.41 -4.66 7.14
C ALA A 60 0.68 -4.23 5.69
N TYR A 61 -0.20 -4.63 4.75
CA TYR A 61 -0.07 -4.27 3.34
C TYR A 61 -0.07 -2.75 3.12
N PHE A 62 -1.00 -2.04 3.77
CA PHE A 62 -1.19 -0.59 3.67
C PHE A 62 -0.49 0.21 4.78
N ARG A 63 0.46 -0.37 5.50
CA ARG A 63 1.10 0.27 6.67
C ARG A 63 1.65 1.67 6.41
N GLU A 64 2.21 1.87 5.21
CA GLU A 64 2.81 3.15 4.80
C GLU A 64 1.79 4.10 4.12
N PHE A 65 0.50 3.80 4.23
CA PHE A 65 -0.60 4.63 3.73
C PHE A 65 -1.35 5.22 4.91
N THR A 66 -1.33 6.55 5.04
CA THR A 66 -2.03 7.26 6.10
C THR A 66 -3.04 8.22 5.51
N VAL A 67 -4.23 8.25 6.09
CA VAL A 67 -5.29 9.19 5.74
C VAL A 67 -5.74 9.87 7.03
N GLU A 68 -5.59 11.20 7.10
CA GLU A 68 -6.05 11.99 8.25
C GLU A 68 -7.52 11.68 8.54
N LYS A 69 -7.89 11.58 9.83
CA LYS A 69 -9.23 11.21 10.33
C LYS A 69 -9.66 9.74 10.18
N LEU A 70 -8.86 8.86 9.57
CA LEU A 70 -9.12 7.41 9.58
C LEU A 70 -8.23 6.67 10.58
N ASP A 71 -8.85 5.79 11.39
CA ASP A 71 -8.12 4.91 12.31
C ASP A 71 -7.61 3.66 11.57
N ARG A 72 -8.34 3.23 10.52
CA ARG A 72 -7.98 2.11 9.65
C ARG A 72 -7.82 2.59 8.21
N PRO A 73 -6.66 3.21 7.84
CA PRO A 73 -6.46 3.79 6.50
C PRO A 73 -6.66 2.80 5.35
N TRP A 74 -6.44 1.51 5.57
CA TRP A 74 -6.64 0.47 4.55
C TRP A 74 -8.10 0.36 4.09
N GLU A 75 -9.07 0.69 4.94
CA GLU A 75 -10.50 0.67 4.60
C GLU A 75 -10.83 1.66 3.49
N ALA A 76 -10.12 2.80 3.44
CA ALA A 76 -10.18 3.78 2.34
C ALA A 76 -10.03 3.15 0.95
N PHE A 77 -9.28 2.05 0.87
CA PHE A 77 -8.92 1.40 -0.38
C PHE A 77 -9.66 0.08 -0.60
N THR A 78 -9.96 -0.66 0.46
CA THR A 78 -10.51 -2.03 0.36
C THR A 78 -11.92 -2.18 0.90
N GLY A 79 -12.52 -1.16 1.51
CA GLY A 79 -13.82 -1.28 2.17
C GLY A 79 -14.97 -1.71 1.24
N SER A 80 -14.85 -1.47 -0.07
CA SER A 80 -15.82 -1.90 -1.08
C SER A 80 -15.46 -3.22 -1.78
N TRP A 81 -14.38 -3.88 -1.37
CA TRP A 81 -13.90 -5.08 -2.06
C TRP A 81 -14.66 -6.31 -1.60
N SER A 82 -15.18 -7.08 -2.55
CA SER A 82 -15.65 -8.44 -2.28
C SER A 82 -14.48 -9.36 -1.92
N GLU A 83 -14.77 -10.48 -1.26
CA GLU A 83 -13.78 -11.51 -0.94
C GLU A 83 -13.01 -11.97 -2.18
N GLY A 84 -13.70 -12.15 -3.32
CA GLY A 84 -13.04 -12.51 -4.58
C GLY A 84 -12.10 -11.41 -5.13
N THR A 85 -12.37 -10.14 -4.83
CA THR A 85 -11.46 -9.04 -5.16
C THR A 85 -10.24 -9.05 -4.25
N LEU A 86 -10.45 -9.21 -2.94
CA LEU A 86 -9.37 -9.36 -1.94
C LEU A 86 -8.45 -10.53 -2.30
N ALA A 87 -9.03 -11.70 -2.59
CA ALA A 87 -8.30 -12.90 -2.97
C ALA A 87 -7.39 -12.62 -4.18
N ARG A 88 -7.94 -12.00 -5.24
CA ARG A 88 -7.18 -11.66 -6.44
C ARG A 88 -6.07 -10.65 -6.16
N ALA A 89 -6.35 -9.62 -5.37
CA ALA A 89 -5.39 -8.57 -5.03
C ALA A 89 -4.23 -9.12 -4.17
N LEU A 90 -4.52 -10.06 -3.27
CA LEU A 90 -3.53 -10.67 -2.37
C LEU A 90 -2.87 -11.94 -2.95
N GLY A 91 -3.31 -12.37 -4.14
CA GLY A 91 -2.80 -13.57 -4.80
C GLY A 91 -3.26 -14.88 -4.17
N LEU A 92 -4.37 -14.86 -3.42
CA LEU A 92 -4.94 -15.99 -2.69
C LEU A 92 -6.07 -16.68 -3.46
N ASN A 93 -6.38 -17.92 -3.08
CA ASN A 93 -7.70 -18.50 -3.36
C ASN A 93 -8.76 -17.84 -2.44
N VAL A 94 -9.97 -17.62 -2.95
CA VAL A 94 -11.09 -17.03 -2.19
C VAL A 94 -11.41 -17.80 -0.91
N SER A 95 -11.19 -19.12 -0.90
CA SER A 95 -11.37 -19.97 0.29
C SER A 95 -10.51 -19.54 1.49
N TYR A 96 -9.42 -18.80 1.26
CA TYR A 96 -8.50 -18.33 2.30
C TYR A 96 -8.65 -16.83 2.61
N VAL A 97 -9.74 -16.19 2.19
CA VAL A 97 -10.04 -14.80 2.58
C VAL A 97 -10.94 -14.74 3.82
N GLY A 98 -11.73 -15.80 4.04
CA GLY A 98 -12.60 -15.91 5.20
C GLY A 98 -11.86 -16.08 6.53
N GLY A 99 -12.64 -16.12 7.61
CA GLY A 99 -12.11 -16.29 8.96
C GLY A 99 -11.46 -17.66 9.21
N GLY A 100 -10.57 -17.72 10.22
CA GLY A 100 -9.96 -18.97 10.68
C GLY A 100 -8.55 -19.25 10.15
N HIS A 101 -7.98 -18.32 9.37
CA HIS A 101 -6.60 -18.41 8.88
C HIS A 101 -5.73 -17.27 9.42
N CYS A 102 -4.44 -17.56 9.55
CA CYS A 102 -3.41 -16.57 9.83
C CYS A 102 -2.50 -16.40 8.61
N TYR A 103 -1.89 -15.23 8.47
CA TYR A 103 -1.20 -14.84 7.26
C TYR A 103 0.23 -14.38 7.54
N VAL A 104 1.12 -14.62 6.58
CA VAL A 104 2.44 -13.99 6.55
C VAL A 104 2.57 -13.23 5.24
N LEU A 105 2.76 -11.92 5.34
CA LEU A 105 3.04 -11.05 4.21
C LEU A 105 4.56 -10.95 4.03
N VAL A 106 5.06 -11.39 2.88
CA VAL A 106 6.45 -11.20 2.47
C VAL A 106 6.50 -10.14 1.39
N ARG A 107 7.41 -9.17 1.49
CA ARG A 107 7.49 -8.02 0.58
C ARG A 107 8.94 -7.67 0.28
N VAL A 108 9.21 -7.35 -0.98
CA VAL A 108 10.48 -6.77 -1.44
C VAL A 108 10.16 -5.53 -2.25
N ALA A 109 10.59 -4.35 -1.79
CA ALA A 109 10.25 -3.08 -2.41
C ALA A 109 11.51 -2.33 -2.85
N ARG A 110 11.44 -1.70 -4.04
CA ARG A 110 12.44 -0.75 -4.52
C ARG A 110 11.79 0.63 -4.63
N HIS A 111 12.19 1.56 -3.76
CA HIS A 111 11.79 2.95 -3.84
C HIS A 111 12.57 3.68 -4.96
N ARG A 112 11.90 4.61 -5.66
CA ARG A 112 12.47 5.34 -6.81
C ARG A 112 12.45 6.84 -6.60
N ASP A 113 11.27 7.39 -6.38
CA ASP A 113 11.08 8.82 -6.17
C ASP A 113 10.25 9.03 -4.90
N ALA A 114 10.56 10.10 -4.20
CA ALA A 114 9.82 10.57 -3.05
C ALA A 114 9.60 12.07 -3.18
N ALA A 115 8.40 12.52 -2.86
CA ALA A 115 8.10 13.94 -2.76
C ALA A 115 7.33 14.21 -1.48
N ARG A 116 7.61 15.37 -0.88
CA ARG A 116 6.83 15.91 0.23
C ARG A 116 6.65 17.41 0.04
N LEU A 117 5.57 17.97 0.57
CA LEU A 117 5.44 19.41 0.70
C LEU A 117 6.62 19.96 1.51
N ALA A 118 7.18 21.08 1.08
CA ALA A 118 8.30 21.70 1.78
C ALA A 118 7.89 22.10 3.21
N ASP A 119 8.81 22.03 4.17
CA ASP A 119 8.50 22.26 5.59
C ASP A 119 7.96 23.69 5.85
N GLY A 120 8.29 24.66 4.99
CA GLY A 120 7.77 26.02 5.02
C GLY A 120 6.47 26.27 4.24
N PHE A 121 5.94 25.27 3.54
CA PHE A 121 4.68 25.42 2.79
C PHE A 121 3.49 25.47 3.77
N SER A 122 2.65 26.50 3.65
CA SER A 122 1.43 26.65 4.45
C SER A 122 0.20 26.47 3.57
N PRO A 123 -0.49 25.32 3.64
CA PRO A 123 -1.73 25.07 2.87
C PRO A 123 -2.81 26.13 3.11
N VAL A 124 -2.91 26.64 4.35
CA VAL A 124 -3.89 27.67 4.73
C VAL A 124 -3.61 29.01 4.03
N ARG A 125 -2.33 29.35 3.81
CA ARG A 125 -1.93 30.58 3.10
C ARG A 125 -1.75 30.40 1.60
N ALA A 126 -1.73 29.14 1.13
CA ALA A 126 -1.56 28.84 -0.27
C ALA A 126 -2.72 29.40 -1.11
N ARG A 127 -2.38 29.88 -2.31
CA ARG A 127 -3.36 30.31 -3.30
C ARG A 127 -4.04 29.08 -3.87
N LEU A 128 -5.34 29.17 -4.13
CA LEU A 128 -6.10 28.09 -4.75
C LEU A 128 -6.21 28.32 -6.27
N HIS A 129 -6.44 27.23 -7.00
CA HIS A 129 -6.97 27.36 -8.36
C HIS A 129 -8.36 28.01 -8.32
N SER A 130 -8.69 28.81 -9.35
CA SER A 130 -9.93 29.62 -9.38
C SER A 130 -11.18 28.77 -9.20
N ALA A 131 -11.30 27.66 -9.94
CA ALA A 131 -12.43 26.75 -9.81
C ALA A 131 -12.59 26.16 -8.38
N VAL A 132 -11.46 25.93 -7.69
CA VAL A 132 -11.47 25.43 -6.31
C VAL A 132 -11.92 26.52 -5.35
N ALA A 133 -11.40 27.74 -5.51
CA ALA A 133 -11.78 28.89 -4.70
C ALA A 133 -13.28 29.22 -4.86
N GLU A 134 -13.76 29.31 -6.11
CA GLU A 134 -15.15 29.58 -6.44
C GLU A 134 -16.08 28.54 -5.80
N GLN A 135 -15.76 27.25 -5.90
CA GLN A 135 -16.58 26.22 -5.26
C GLN A 135 -16.47 26.26 -3.73
N ALA A 136 -15.29 26.53 -3.17
CA ALA A 136 -15.10 26.63 -1.73
C ALA A 136 -15.95 27.76 -1.13
N ASP A 137 -16.12 28.87 -1.86
CA ASP A 137 -16.98 29.98 -1.45
C ASP A 137 -18.46 29.59 -1.39
N THR A 138 -18.90 28.59 -2.17
CA THR A 138 -20.29 28.08 -2.13
C THR A 138 -20.60 27.13 -0.97
N VAL A 139 -19.59 26.71 -0.20
CA VAL A 139 -19.80 25.86 0.98
C VAL A 139 -20.34 26.70 2.12
N ASN A 140 -21.44 26.26 2.72
CA ASN A 140 -22.13 26.97 3.80
C ASN A 140 -22.13 26.14 5.09
N ILE A 141 -21.93 26.82 6.22
CA ILE A 141 -22.01 26.21 7.55
C ILE A 141 -23.44 25.72 7.78
N GLY A 142 -23.59 24.49 8.28
CA GLY A 142 -24.89 23.83 8.46
C GLY A 142 -25.45 23.14 7.20
N ASP A 143 -24.86 23.33 6.01
CA ASP A 143 -25.28 22.68 4.76
C ASP A 143 -24.31 21.53 4.40
N VAL A 144 -24.61 20.32 4.90
CA VAL A 144 -23.84 19.10 4.58
C VAL A 144 -23.80 18.80 3.07
N PRO A 145 -24.92 18.90 2.30
CA PRO A 145 -24.88 18.76 0.85
C PRO A 145 -23.87 19.68 0.14
N SER A 146 -23.64 20.90 0.63
CA SER A 146 -22.63 21.80 0.04
C SER A 146 -21.20 21.25 0.15
N VAL A 147 -20.85 20.65 1.29
CA VAL A 147 -19.58 19.94 1.49
C VAL A 147 -19.49 18.74 0.56
N GLY A 148 -20.56 17.95 0.45
CA GLY A 148 -20.61 16.78 -0.43
C GLY A 148 -20.41 17.13 -1.92
N ARG A 149 -20.91 18.29 -2.39
CA ARG A 149 -20.64 18.80 -3.75
C ARG A 149 -19.16 19.17 -3.93
N PHE A 150 -18.56 19.86 -2.97
CA PHE A 150 -17.13 20.20 -3.02
C PHE A 150 -16.26 18.93 -3.09
N VAL A 151 -16.50 17.97 -2.18
CA VAL A 151 -15.75 16.71 -2.11
C VAL A 151 -15.87 15.89 -3.39
N ARG A 152 -17.04 15.89 -4.03
CA ARG A 152 -17.25 15.19 -5.31
C ARG A 152 -16.38 15.76 -6.43
N ASN A 153 -16.13 17.06 -6.43
CA ASN A 153 -15.39 17.74 -7.50
C ASN A 153 -13.87 17.76 -7.26
N PHE A 154 -13.43 17.87 -6.00
CA PHE A 154 -12.04 18.13 -5.64
C PHE A 154 -11.42 17.11 -4.67
N GLY A 155 -12.22 16.17 -4.17
CA GLY A 155 -11.82 15.24 -3.13
C GLY A 155 -11.96 15.81 -1.72
N SER A 156 -11.74 14.95 -0.72
CA SER A 156 -11.73 15.33 0.70
C SER A 156 -10.33 15.56 1.25
N HIS A 157 -9.29 15.09 0.56
CA HIS A 157 -7.91 15.10 1.01
C HIS A 157 -6.94 15.54 -0.09
N TYR A 158 -5.81 16.09 0.31
CA TYR A 158 -4.67 16.37 -0.57
C TYR A 158 -3.44 15.57 -0.14
N ILE A 159 -2.53 15.35 -1.09
CA ILE A 159 -1.29 14.62 -0.89
C ILE A 159 -0.26 15.54 -0.23
N THR A 160 0.24 15.13 0.94
CA THR A 160 1.33 15.81 1.63
C THR A 160 2.69 15.22 1.33
N SER A 161 2.74 13.90 1.16
CA SER A 161 3.92 13.20 0.69
C SER A 161 3.54 11.87 0.05
N TYR A 162 4.44 11.39 -0.81
CA TYR A 162 4.34 10.09 -1.44
C TYR A 162 5.72 9.51 -1.73
N VAL A 163 5.78 8.18 -1.84
CA VAL A 163 6.92 7.46 -2.40
C VAL A 163 6.44 6.54 -3.49
N THR A 164 7.06 6.64 -4.66
CA THR A 164 6.81 5.75 -5.79
C THR A 164 7.99 4.81 -6.03
N GLY A 165 7.71 3.69 -6.68
CA GLY A 165 8.69 2.67 -7.02
C GLY A 165 7.99 1.44 -7.56
N ASN A 166 8.45 0.26 -7.17
CA ASN A 166 7.70 -0.97 -7.39
C ASN A 166 8.06 -2.01 -6.33
N SER A 167 7.20 -2.97 -6.09
CA SER A 167 7.43 -4.03 -5.11
C SER A 167 6.88 -5.36 -5.59
N LEU A 168 7.47 -6.44 -5.11
CA LEU A 168 6.89 -7.78 -5.13
C LEU A 168 6.39 -8.11 -3.74
N TYR A 169 5.24 -8.77 -3.66
CA TYR A 169 4.72 -9.32 -2.42
C TYR A 169 4.14 -10.72 -2.62
N GLN A 170 4.06 -11.46 -1.53
CA GLN A 170 3.44 -12.78 -1.47
C GLN A 170 2.78 -12.95 -0.11
N VAL A 171 1.56 -13.47 -0.10
CA VAL A 171 0.83 -13.83 1.13
C VAL A 171 0.86 -15.34 1.31
N LEU A 172 1.30 -15.79 2.47
CA LEU A 172 1.32 -17.20 2.86
C LEU A 172 0.24 -17.44 3.92
N VAL A 173 -0.49 -18.54 3.82
CA VAL A 173 -1.63 -18.84 4.69
C VAL A 173 -1.31 -20.05 5.56
N TYR A 174 -1.67 -19.96 6.83
CA TYR A 174 -1.42 -20.98 7.84
C TYR A 174 -2.66 -21.22 8.70
N SER A 175 -2.78 -22.45 9.19
CA SER A 175 -3.66 -22.72 10.33
C SER A 175 -3.12 -22.03 11.59
N PRO A 176 -3.99 -21.62 12.54
CA PRO A 176 -3.55 -20.92 13.75
C PRO A 176 -2.49 -21.69 14.57
N SER A 177 -2.60 -23.02 14.62
CA SER A 177 -1.67 -23.87 15.38
C SER A 177 -0.27 -23.93 14.75
N VAL A 178 -0.18 -23.97 13.43
CA VAL A 178 1.10 -23.94 12.72
C VAL A 178 1.68 -22.52 12.75
N TYR A 179 0.85 -21.51 12.49
CA TYR A 179 1.25 -20.10 12.54
C TYR A 179 1.91 -19.74 13.87
N THR A 180 1.32 -20.14 14.99
CA THR A 180 1.88 -19.88 16.34
C THR A 180 3.27 -20.50 16.48
N LYS A 181 3.46 -21.75 16.03
CA LYS A 181 4.77 -22.42 16.07
C LYS A 181 5.81 -21.67 15.22
N VAL A 182 5.44 -21.27 14.00
CA VAL A 182 6.34 -20.54 13.10
C VAL A 182 6.71 -19.18 13.71
N LYS A 183 5.72 -18.43 14.24
CA LYS A 183 5.89 -17.11 14.86
C LYS A 183 6.79 -17.21 16.10
N SER A 184 6.52 -18.13 17.02
CA SER A 184 7.35 -18.35 18.22
C SER A 184 8.79 -18.72 17.85
N ARG A 185 8.98 -19.62 16.88
CA ARG A 185 10.33 -20.03 16.44
C ARG A 185 11.17 -18.86 15.94
N LEU A 186 10.55 -17.95 15.18
CA LEU A 186 11.20 -16.75 14.66
C LEU A 186 11.45 -15.69 15.73
N GLN A 187 10.56 -15.57 16.72
CA GLN A 187 10.74 -14.65 17.85
C GLN A 187 11.88 -15.11 18.78
N GLU A 188 11.99 -16.42 19.05
CA GLU A 188 13.01 -16.99 19.93
C GLU A 188 14.41 -16.98 19.31
N SER A 189 14.50 -17.31 18.02
CA SER A 189 15.80 -17.51 17.36
C SER A 189 16.24 -16.24 16.61
N GLY A 190 15.32 -15.42 16.12
CA GLY A 190 15.59 -14.37 15.15
C GLY A 190 15.83 -14.93 13.74
N VAL A 191 15.46 -14.19 12.70
CA VAL A 191 15.54 -14.63 11.29
C VAL A 191 16.98 -15.01 10.88
N SER A 192 17.96 -14.29 11.41
CA SER A 192 19.38 -14.43 11.08
C SER A 192 20.06 -15.66 11.71
N SER A 193 19.46 -16.29 12.71
CA SER A 193 20.00 -17.52 13.31
C SER A 193 19.43 -18.80 12.69
N LEU A 194 18.32 -18.70 11.94
CA LEU A 194 17.75 -19.83 11.23
C LEU A 194 18.59 -20.17 10.00
N GLY A 195 18.92 -21.45 9.84
CA GLY A 195 19.55 -21.94 8.61
C GLY A 195 18.62 -21.73 7.40
N SER A 196 19.19 -21.51 6.22
CA SER A 196 18.40 -21.29 4.99
C SER A 196 17.44 -22.45 4.68
N SER A 197 17.80 -23.68 5.05
CA SER A 197 16.94 -24.86 4.92
C SER A 197 15.73 -24.83 5.85
N GLU A 198 15.92 -24.42 7.11
CA GLU A 198 14.85 -24.32 8.10
C GLU A 198 13.87 -23.22 7.69
N LEU A 199 14.40 -22.05 7.33
CA LEU A 199 13.59 -20.93 6.84
C LEU A 199 12.83 -21.32 5.57
N SER A 200 13.48 -21.97 4.61
CA SER A 200 12.80 -22.45 3.40
C SER A 200 11.71 -23.48 3.72
N SER A 201 11.86 -24.29 4.77
CA SER A 201 10.87 -25.28 5.17
C SER A 201 9.65 -24.64 5.82
N LEU A 202 9.84 -23.74 6.79
CA LEU A 202 8.76 -23.04 7.51
C LEU A 202 7.81 -22.29 6.56
N PHE A 203 8.32 -21.81 5.44
CA PHE A 203 7.59 -21.04 4.43
C PHE A 203 7.33 -21.82 3.12
N SER A 204 7.14 -23.13 3.23
CA SER A 204 6.84 -24.04 2.12
C SER A 204 5.48 -24.74 2.31
N PRO A 205 5.01 -25.52 1.30
CA PRO A 205 3.78 -26.30 1.41
C PRO A 205 3.79 -27.37 2.50
N TRP A 206 4.95 -27.64 3.14
CA TRP A 206 5.01 -28.53 4.29
C TRP A 206 4.29 -27.97 5.53
N TYR A 207 4.23 -26.64 5.65
CA TYR A 207 3.64 -25.96 6.81
C TYR A 207 2.49 -25.03 6.41
N ALA A 208 2.61 -24.34 5.27
CA ALA A 208 1.58 -23.43 4.80
C ALA A 208 0.42 -24.20 4.17
N GLU A 209 -0.81 -23.82 4.52
CA GLU A 209 -2.04 -24.34 3.88
C GLU A 209 -2.15 -23.84 2.44
N HIS A 210 -1.65 -22.63 2.19
CA HIS A 210 -1.64 -22.03 0.87
C HIS A 210 -0.45 -21.08 0.70
N LEU A 211 0.19 -21.16 -0.46
CA LEU A 211 1.18 -20.18 -0.89
C LEU A 211 0.54 -19.32 -1.97
N GLY A 212 0.27 -18.05 -1.64
CA GLY A 212 -0.26 -17.11 -2.60
C GLY A 212 0.69 -16.86 -3.78
N LEU A 213 0.15 -16.26 -4.83
CA LEU A 213 0.93 -15.82 -5.98
C LEU A 213 1.91 -14.71 -5.57
N VAL A 214 3.08 -14.69 -6.21
CA VAL A 214 4.00 -13.55 -6.11
C VAL A 214 3.52 -12.49 -7.09
N LEU A 215 3.07 -11.35 -6.55
CA LEU A 215 2.44 -10.28 -7.32
C LEU A 215 3.28 -8.99 -7.25
N PRO A 216 3.39 -8.24 -8.37
CA PRO A 216 3.91 -6.90 -8.35
C PRO A 216 2.82 -5.89 -7.94
N ALA A 217 3.15 -4.93 -7.07
CA ALA A 217 2.20 -3.88 -6.66
C ALA A 217 1.70 -3.02 -7.84
N SER A 218 2.53 -2.84 -8.86
CA SER A 218 2.18 -2.18 -10.12
C SER A 218 1.23 -2.97 -11.03
N GLY A 219 1.05 -4.27 -10.80
CA GLY A 219 0.33 -5.15 -11.73
C GLY A 219 1.10 -5.45 -13.03
N ASN A 220 2.38 -5.07 -13.12
CA ASN A 220 3.20 -5.31 -14.31
C ASN A 220 3.31 -6.81 -14.62
N THR A 221 2.68 -7.25 -15.72
CA THR A 221 2.60 -8.67 -16.08
C THR A 221 3.96 -9.28 -16.44
N THR A 222 4.92 -8.48 -16.91
CA THR A 222 6.29 -8.94 -17.19
C THR A 222 7.00 -9.30 -15.90
N VAL A 223 6.92 -8.44 -14.88
CA VAL A 223 7.49 -8.70 -13.55
C VAL A 223 6.80 -9.91 -12.90
N ALA A 224 5.47 -10.03 -13.02
CA ALA A 224 4.73 -11.18 -12.51
C ALA A 224 5.15 -12.51 -13.19
N LYS A 225 5.33 -12.50 -14.53
CA LYS A 225 5.81 -13.67 -15.29
C LYS A 225 7.23 -14.05 -14.89
N TRP A 226 8.12 -13.07 -14.74
CA TRP A 226 9.49 -13.30 -14.25
C TRP A 226 9.47 -13.91 -12.85
N ALA A 227 8.65 -13.38 -11.93
CA ALA A 227 8.54 -13.91 -10.58
C ALA A 227 8.08 -15.38 -10.60
N LYS A 228 7.03 -15.69 -11.38
CA LYS A 228 6.49 -17.06 -11.51
C LYS A 228 7.49 -18.06 -12.10
N SER A 229 8.33 -17.66 -13.06
CA SER A 229 9.31 -18.55 -13.68
C SER A 229 10.58 -18.69 -12.84
N THR A 230 11.14 -17.57 -12.40
CA THR A 230 12.47 -17.49 -11.78
C THR A 230 12.43 -17.85 -10.30
N LEU A 231 11.35 -17.49 -9.59
CA LEU A 231 11.19 -17.78 -8.15
C LEU A 231 10.57 -19.15 -7.86
N ARG A 232 10.45 -19.99 -8.90
CA ARG A 232 10.00 -21.36 -8.78
C ARG A 232 11.03 -22.22 -8.05
N ILE A 233 10.57 -22.96 -7.05
CA ILE A 233 11.32 -23.96 -6.29
C ILE A 233 10.76 -25.32 -6.66
N ARG A 234 11.66 -26.25 -6.98
CA ARG A 234 11.33 -27.65 -7.24
C ARG A 234 11.87 -28.48 -6.08
N SER A 235 10.96 -29.06 -5.32
CA SER A 235 11.23 -30.12 -4.37
C SER A 235 10.82 -31.46 -4.99
N TYR A 236 11.21 -32.57 -4.35
CA TYR A 236 10.82 -33.91 -4.77
C TYR A 236 9.29 -34.08 -4.81
N PHE A 237 8.57 -33.47 -3.86
CA PHE A 237 7.12 -33.63 -3.71
C PHE A 237 6.30 -32.45 -4.23
N PHE A 238 6.90 -31.26 -4.32
CA PHE A 238 6.18 -30.02 -4.61
C PHE A 238 6.93 -29.14 -5.59
N THR A 239 6.19 -28.47 -6.46
CA THR A 239 6.69 -27.32 -7.21
C THR A 239 5.87 -26.10 -6.81
N TYR A 240 6.54 -25.07 -6.29
CA TYR A 240 5.87 -23.85 -5.82
C TYR A 240 6.71 -22.61 -6.13
N THR A 241 6.11 -21.44 -6.04
CA THR A 241 6.81 -20.16 -6.20
C THR A 241 6.97 -19.53 -4.83
N SER A 242 8.15 -19.01 -4.50
CA SER A 242 8.39 -18.36 -3.22
C SER A 242 9.26 -17.12 -3.36
N LEU A 243 8.77 -15.99 -2.85
CA LEU A 243 9.50 -14.74 -2.79
C LEU A 243 10.76 -14.87 -1.93
N LEU A 244 10.77 -15.79 -0.97
CA LEU A 244 11.93 -16.08 -0.11
C LEU A 244 13.12 -16.66 -0.87
N LYS A 245 12.95 -17.11 -2.12
CA LYS A 245 14.08 -17.49 -2.97
C LYS A 245 15.03 -16.31 -3.24
N LEU A 246 14.55 -15.08 -3.09
CA LEU A 246 15.37 -13.86 -3.16
C LEU A 246 16.27 -13.67 -1.94
N HIS A 247 15.88 -14.22 -0.78
CA HIS A 247 16.58 -14.00 0.48
C HIS A 247 18.02 -14.57 0.38
N GLY A 248 19.02 -13.69 0.54
CA GLY A 248 20.43 -14.05 0.41
C GLY A 248 20.91 -14.32 -1.03
N ASN A 249 20.05 -14.21 -2.05
CA ASN A 249 20.42 -14.48 -3.43
C ASN A 249 20.75 -13.19 -4.20
N SER A 250 22.01 -12.79 -4.15
CA SER A 250 22.51 -11.55 -4.77
C SER A 250 22.31 -11.48 -6.29
N LYS A 251 22.34 -12.62 -6.99
CA LYS A 251 22.10 -12.66 -8.44
C LYS A 251 20.66 -12.34 -8.78
N LEU A 252 19.71 -13.01 -8.12
CA LEU A 252 18.28 -12.76 -8.35
C LEU A 252 17.86 -11.37 -7.92
N LEU A 253 18.46 -10.85 -6.84
CA LEU A 253 18.22 -9.49 -6.37
C LEU A 253 18.69 -8.44 -7.38
N LYS A 254 19.84 -8.63 -8.04
CA LYS A 254 20.31 -7.74 -9.13
C LYS A 254 19.39 -7.80 -10.35
N GLU A 255 18.94 -8.99 -10.74
CA GLU A 255 17.97 -9.14 -11.83
C GLU A 255 16.66 -8.42 -11.49
N LEU A 256 16.13 -8.62 -10.28
CA LEU A 256 14.91 -7.95 -9.81
C LEU A 256 15.07 -6.42 -9.75
N ASP A 257 16.22 -5.92 -9.29
CA ASP A 257 16.52 -4.49 -9.24
C ASP A 257 16.23 -3.84 -10.60
N SER A 258 16.74 -4.43 -11.68
CA SER A 258 16.55 -3.93 -13.05
C SER A 258 15.09 -3.93 -13.52
N LEU A 259 14.26 -4.82 -12.97
CA LEU A 259 12.86 -4.99 -13.35
C LEU A 259 11.90 -4.09 -12.57
N LEU A 260 12.23 -3.75 -11.32
CA LEU A 260 11.36 -2.91 -10.47
C LEU A 260 11.47 -1.44 -10.89
N GLY A 261 10.62 -1.03 -11.82
CA GLY A 261 10.49 0.35 -12.32
C GLY A 261 9.86 1.32 -11.30
N ASN A 262 9.44 2.48 -11.80
CA ASN A 262 8.70 3.47 -11.03
C ASN A 262 7.21 3.43 -11.42
N GLU A 263 6.52 2.38 -11.00
CA GLU A 263 5.20 1.97 -11.56
C GLU A 263 4.11 1.80 -10.51
N ALA A 264 4.44 1.99 -9.22
CA ALA A 264 3.53 1.81 -8.11
C ALA A 264 3.75 2.89 -7.03
N LEU A 265 2.66 3.21 -6.33
CA LEU A 265 2.68 3.99 -5.10
C LEU A 265 2.98 3.04 -3.95
N LEU A 266 4.02 3.32 -3.21
CA LEU A 266 4.47 2.47 -2.11
C LEU A 266 4.19 3.09 -0.74
N GLN A 267 4.15 4.42 -0.68
CA GLN A 267 3.82 5.18 0.53
C GLN A 267 2.98 6.40 0.16
N LEU A 268 2.07 6.79 1.04
CA LEU A 268 1.17 7.91 0.80
C LEU A 268 0.69 8.53 2.11
N HIS A 269 0.77 9.85 2.18
CA HIS A 269 0.23 10.62 3.30
C HIS A 269 -0.79 11.65 2.82
N LEU A 270 -2.04 11.49 3.25
CA LEU A 270 -3.16 12.34 2.91
C LEU A 270 -3.62 13.18 4.11
N ARG A 271 -3.93 14.45 3.86
CA ARG A 271 -4.49 15.39 4.84
C ARG A 271 -5.77 16.04 4.34
N THR A 272 -6.66 16.43 5.25
CA THR A 272 -7.99 16.98 4.90
C THR A 272 -7.83 18.27 4.09
N LEU A 273 -8.73 18.49 3.13
CA LEU A 273 -8.74 19.70 2.30
C LEU A 273 -9.30 20.94 3.02
N ALA A 274 -9.48 20.88 4.34
CA ALA A 274 -9.93 21.99 5.15
C ALA A 274 -9.13 23.30 4.94
N PRO A 275 -7.80 23.29 4.69
CA PRO A 275 -7.05 24.51 4.38
C PRO A 275 -7.47 25.25 3.10
N ALA A 276 -8.29 24.64 2.24
CA ALA A 276 -8.91 25.33 1.12
C ALA A 276 -9.92 26.40 1.58
N PHE A 277 -10.53 26.24 2.76
CA PHE A 277 -11.45 27.23 3.32
C PHE A 277 -10.67 28.29 4.10
N LYS A 278 -10.68 29.53 3.60
CA LYS A 278 -10.00 30.66 4.24
C LYS A 278 -10.71 31.12 5.50
N ASP A 279 -12.04 31.09 5.49
CA ASP A 279 -12.88 31.29 6.66
C ASP A 279 -12.71 30.12 7.66
N GLU A 280 -12.49 30.45 8.93
CA GLU A 280 -12.26 29.47 9.99
C GLU A 280 -13.52 28.66 10.32
N GLY A 281 -14.70 29.30 10.29
CA GLY A 281 -15.97 28.63 10.52
C GLY A 281 -16.25 27.56 9.46
N LYS A 282 -16.07 27.89 8.18
CA LYS A 282 -16.18 26.92 7.06
C LYS A 282 -15.15 25.80 7.14
N ARG A 283 -13.93 26.12 7.58
CA ARG A 283 -12.87 25.11 7.77
C ARG A 283 -13.28 24.08 8.82
N ASN A 284 -13.69 24.54 10.00
CA ASN A 284 -14.12 23.67 11.09
C ASN A 284 -15.36 22.86 10.71
N TRP A 285 -16.31 23.49 10.01
CA TRP A 285 -17.49 22.82 9.48
C TRP A 285 -17.14 21.72 8.47
N PHE A 286 -16.21 21.99 7.53
CA PHE A 286 -15.75 20.98 6.58
C PHE A 286 -15.09 19.80 7.30
N ASP A 287 -14.17 20.08 8.24
CA ASP A 287 -13.50 19.02 9.01
C ASP A 287 -14.49 18.18 9.80
N GLU A 288 -15.47 18.80 10.48
CA GLU A 288 -16.52 18.09 11.22
C GLU A 288 -17.34 17.17 10.32
N VAL A 289 -17.78 17.68 9.16
CA VAL A 289 -18.56 16.87 8.20
C VAL A 289 -17.73 15.70 7.67
N ILE A 290 -16.46 15.91 7.32
CA ILE A 290 -15.58 14.83 6.85
C ILE A 290 -15.36 13.79 7.94
N ASP A 291 -15.03 14.21 9.17
CA ASP A 291 -14.75 13.33 10.30
C ASP A 291 -15.97 12.44 10.61
N ASN A 292 -17.16 13.05 10.73
CA ASN A 292 -18.40 12.32 10.97
C ASN A 292 -18.71 11.31 9.86
N ASN A 293 -18.53 11.69 8.58
CA ASN A 293 -18.78 10.77 7.46
C ASN A 293 -17.79 9.60 7.45
N LEU A 294 -16.50 9.86 7.72
CA LEU A 294 -15.48 8.81 7.76
C LEU A 294 -15.70 7.86 8.93
N LYS A 295 -16.05 8.37 10.12
CA LYS A 295 -16.36 7.53 11.28
C LYS A 295 -17.61 6.68 11.08
N LEU A 296 -18.67 7.25 10.49
CA LEU A 296 -19.85 6.48 10.11
C LEU A 296 -19.52 5.39 9.09
N TRP A 297 -18.57 5.66 8.20
CA TRP A 297 -18.14 4.70 7.21
C TRP A 297 -17.32 3.55 7.82
N GLU A 298 -16.40 3.84 8.75
CA GLU A 298 -15.62 2.83 9.48
C GLU A 298 -16.51 1.87 10.30
N VAL A 299 -17.62 2.37 10.88
CA VAL A 299 -18.51 1.54 11.72
C VAL A 299 -19.50 0.70 10.90
N ASN A 300 -19.83 1.12 9.67
CA ASN A 300 -20.86 0.48 8.84
C ASN A 300 -20.30 -0.50 7.79
N MET A 301 -18.98 -0.69 7.71
CA MET A 301 -18.31 -1.68 6.87
C MET A 301 -17.88 -2.89 7.68
#